data_AF-A0A7C4FHH8-F1
#
_entry.id   AF-A0A7C4FHH8-F1
#
_cell.length_a   1.000
_cell.length_b   1.000
_cell.length_c   1.000
_cell.angle_alpha   90.00
_cell.angle_beta   90.00
_cell.angle_gamma   90.00
#
_symmetry.space_group_name_H-M   'P 1'
#
loop_
_entity.id
_entity.type
_entity.pdbx_description
1 polymer ?
#
loop_
_entity_poly.entity_id
_entity_poly.type
_entity_poly.pdbx_seq_one_letter_code
_entity_poly.pdbx_strand_id
1 'polypeptide(L)'
;MSGKKLLDYPKEHPHFYDWMSKTFKQKLDEYFKNDDLKTLPCSLLGYIGSEPGRVSAASALTASLSYFIYGGYYPRGWAQNFANTLKKFIVSRGGEVLLMHRVSKILVENGSAGGSGVVRCLKHLLL
;
A
#
# COMPACT_ATOMS: atom_id res chain seq x y z
N MET A 1 -12.88 -17.25 -7.41
CA MET A 1 -12.18 -18.52 -7.11
C MET A 1 -13.19 -19.46 -6.45
N SER A 2 -13.26 -20.74 -6.83
CA SER A 2 -14.19 -21.73 -6.24
C SER A 2 -13.90 -21.94 -4.74
N GLY A 3 -14.93 -22.07 -3.90
CA GLY A 3 -14.80 -22.17 -2.43
C GLY A 3 -13.93 -23.33 -1.92
N LYS A 4 -13.85 -24.44 -2.67
CA LYS A 4 -12.94 -25.56 -2.36
C LYS A 4 -11.46 -25.15 -2.44
N LYS A 5 -11.08 -24.35 -3.45
CA LYS A 5 -9.70 -23.87 -3.61
C LYS A 5 -9.24 -22.97 -2.46
N LEU A 6 -10.15 -22.29 -1.77
CA LEU A 6 -9.80 -21.44 -0.63
C LEU A 6 -9.50 -22.27 0.63
N LEU A 7 -10.23 -23.38 0.82
CA LEU A 7 -10.08 -24.27 1.97
C LEU A 7 -8.80 -25.11 1.89
N ASP A 8 -8.38 -25.50 0.69
CA ASP A 8 -7.17 -26.30 0.48
C ASP A 8 -5.88 -25.45 0.39
N TYR A 9 -6.01 -24.13 0.22
CA TYR A 9 -4.88 -23.19 0.08
C TYR A 9 -3.80 -23.30 1.19
N PRO A 10 -4.12 -23.48 2.48
CA PRO A 10 -3.11 -23.68 3.51
C PRO A 10 -2.30 -24.97 3.34
N LYS A 11 -2.94 -26.03 2.82
CA LYS A 11 -2.28 -27.32 2.57
C LYS A 11 -1.39 -27.27 1.34
N GLU A 12 -1.85 -26.58 0.29
CA GLU A 12 -1.11 -26.40 -0.96
C GLU A 12 0.05 -25.40 -0.82
N HIS A 13 -0.06 -24.42 0.08
CA HIS A 13 0.92 -23.36 0.28
C HIS A 13 1.31 -23.15 1.76
N PRO A 14 1.85 -24.19 2.44
CA PRO A 14 2.04 -24.17 3.89
C PRO A 14 3.01 -23.07 4.36
N HIS A 15 4.09 -22.82 3.62
CA HIS A 15 5.04 -21.77 3.96
C HIS A 15 4.45 -20.36 3.85
N PHE A 16 3.69 -20.10 2.80
CA PHE A 16 3.05 -18.80 2.62
C PHE A 16 1.97 -18.58 3.67
N TYR A 17 1.15 -19.60 3.95
CA TYR A 17 0.10 -19.52 4.95
C TYR A 17 0.66 -19.30 6.38
N ASP A 18 1.75 -19.97 6.74
CA ASP A 18 2.44 -19.76 8.01
C ASP A 18 2.82 -18.29 8.21
N TRP A 19 3.41 -17.65 7.19
CA TRP A 19 3.76 -16.23 7.21
C TRP A 19 2.54 -15.31 7.25
N MET A 20 1.45 -15.64 6.56
CA MET A 20 0.20 -14.86 6.60
C MET A 20 -0.48 -14.91 7.98
N SER A 21 -0.31 -16.01 8.71
CA SER A 21 -0.97 -16.26 10.00
C SER A 21 -0.26 -15.66 11.22
N LYS A 22 0.95 -15.11 11.04
CA LYS A 22 1.81 -14.63 12.12
C LYS A 22 2.14 -13.15 11.98
N THR A 23 2.42 -12.53 13.12
CA THR A 23 3.03 -11.20 13.17
C THR A 23 4.47 -11.28 12.69
N PHE A 24 5.00 -10.14 12.23
CA PHE A 24 6.39 -10.10 11.80
C PHE A 24 7.35 -10.41 12.95
N LYS A 25 7.05 -9.94 14.18
CA LYS A 25 7.83 -10.29 15.37
C LYS A 25 7.91 -11.81 15.58
N GLN A 26 6.79 -12.52 15.49
CA GLN A 26 6.78 -13.98 15.65
C GLN A 26 7.68 -14.68 14.62
N LYS A 27 7.65 -14.25 13.36
CA LYS A 27 8.56 -14.79 12.34
C LYS A 27 10.02 -14.45 12.65
N LEU A 28 10.32 -13.26 13.13
CA LEU A 28 11.69 -12.90 13.53
C LEU A 28 12.17 -13.74 14.73
N ASP A 29 11.31 -14.01 15.71
CA ASP A 29 11.63 -14.83 16.87
C ASP A 29 11.93 -16.30 16.48
N GLU A 30 11.36 -16.81 15.38
CA GLU A 30 11.63 -18.16 14.86
C GLU A 30 13.02 -18.28 14.21
N TYR A 31 13.49 -17.22 13.53
CA TYR A 31 14.75 -17.26 12.79
C TYR A 31 15.94 -16.67 13.57
N PHE A 32 15.70 -15.81 14.56
CA PHE A 32 16.76 -15.08 15.27
C PHE A 32 16.63 -15.24 16.77
N LYS A 33 17.72 -15.69 17.41
CA LYS A 33 17.85 -15.71 18.88
C LYS A 33 18.33 -14.37 19.45
N ASN A 34 19.20 -13.66 18.71
CA ASN A 34 19.71 -12.36 19.13
C ASN A 34 18.72 -11.26 18.73
N ASP A 35 18.24 -10.50 19.73
CA ASP A 35 17.27 -9.42 19.52
C ASP A 35 17.85 -8.24 18.74
N ASP A 36 19.14 -7.97 18.84
CA ASP A 36 19.81 -6.91 18.08
C ASP A 36 19.77 -7.20 16.58
N LEU A 37 19.89 -8.48 16.17
CA LEU A 37 19.80 -8.87 14.76
C LEU A 37 18.39 -8.66 14.19
N LYS A 38 17.36 -8.68 15.02
CA LYS A 38 15.96 -8.44 14.59
C LYS A 38 15.72 -6.97 14.22
N THR A 39 16.58 -6.06 14.67
CA THR A 39 16.45 -4.63 14.36
C THR A 39 16.67 -4.34 12.88
N LEU A 40 17.57 -5.08 12.22
CA LEU A 40 17.90 -4.86 10.80
C LEU A 40 16.71 -5.15 9.87
N PRO A 41 16.03 -6.32 9.94
CA PRO A 41 14.80 -6.55 9.18
C PRO A 41 13.67 -5.56 9.53
N CYS A 42 13.66 -5.05 10.78
CA CYS A 42 12.68 -4.05 11.22
C CYS A 42 12.97 -2.62 10.71
N SER A 43 14.18 -2.33 10.22
CA SER A 43 14.58 -0.96 9.83
C SER A 43 13.69 -0.33 8.77
N LEU A 44 13.05 -1.14 7.93
CA LEU A 44 12.15 -0.69 6.85
C LEU A 44 10.66 -0.79 7.21
N LEU A 45 10.30 -1.16 8.45
CA LEU A 45 8.89 -1.14 8.90
C LEU A 45 8.30 0.26 8.95
N GLY A 46 9.15 1.30 8.97
CA GLY A 46 8.72 2.70 8.86
C GLY A 46 7.87 2.97 7.61
N TYR A 47 8.07 2.22 6.51
CA TYR A 47 7.23 2.32 5.31
C TYR A 47 5.80 1.81 5.51
N ILE A 48 5.57 0.96 6.50
CA ILE A 48 4.26 0.43 6.86
C ILE A 48 3.60 1.27 7.96
N GLY A 49 4.40 1.94 8.80
CA GLY A 49 3.91 2.75 9.92
C GLY A 49 3.36 1.90 11.07
N SER A 50 3.83 0.67 11.23
CA SER A 50 3.41 -0.25 12.30
C SER A 50 4.62 -0.95 12.94
N GLU A 51 4.48 -1.30 14.22
CA GLU A 51 5.48 -2.08 14.96
C GLU A 51 5.42 -3.58 14.60
N PRO A 52 6.55 -4.33 14.75
CA PRO A 52 6.65 -5.72 14.30
C PRO A 52 5.65 -6.67 14.96
N GLY A 53 5.18 -6.35 16.18
CA GLY A 53 4.18 -7.14 16.90
C GLY A 53 2.74 -6.94 16.44
N ARG A 54 2.47 -5.96 15.57
CA ARG A 54 1.11 -5.60 15.11
C ARG A 54 0.91 -5.74 13.60
N VAL A 55 2.01 -5.78 12.85
CA VAL A 55 1.98 -6.01 11.40
C VAL A 55 2.02 -7.51 11.10
N SER A 56 1.24 -7.95 10.10
CA SER A 56 1.37 -9.31 9.57
C SER A 56 2.75 -9.51 8.94
N ALA A 57 3.33 -10.71 9.06
CA ALA A 57 4.64 -10.99 8.50
C ALA A 57 4.62 -10.91 6.96
N ALA A 58 3.49 -11.20 6.33
CA ALA A 58 3.33 -11.04 4.88
C ALA A 58 3.37 -9.57 4.43
N SER A 59 2.70 -8.66 5.14
CA SER A 59 2.79 -7.22 4.85
C SER A 59 4.22 -6.70 5.03
N ALA A 60 4.91 -7.17 6.09
CA ALA A 60 6.33 -6.85 6.31
C ALA A 60 7.24 -7.42 5.21
N LEU A 61 6.96 -8.63 4.71
CA LEU A 61 7.70 -9.22 3.59
C LEU A 61 7.61 -8.35 2.33
N THR A 62 6.41 -7.92 1.97
CA THR A 62 6.19 -7.13 0.76
C THR A 62 6.76 -5.72 0.85
N ALA A 63 6.59 -5.03 1.98
CA ALA A 63 6.98 -3.63 2.08
C ALA A 63 8.42 -3.41 2.60
N SER A 64 8.95 -4.33 3.40
CA SER A 64 10.27 -4.18 4.01
C SER A 64 11.31 -5.11 3.39
N LEU A 65 11.00 -6.39 3.18
CA LEU A 65 12.00 -7.34 2.68
C LEU A 65 12.23 -7.23 1.17
N SER A 66 11.20 -6.84 0.41
CA SER A 66 11.33 -6.62 -1.04
C SER A 66 12.43 -5.60 -1.40
N TYR A 67 12.61 -4.56 -0.58
CA TYR A 67 13.65 -3.56 -0.78
C TYR A 67 15.07 -4.18 -0.66
N PHE A 68 15.27 -5.09 0.29
CA PHE A 68 16.54 -5.80 0.44
C PHE A 68 16.79 -6.81 -0.69
N ILE A 69 15.73 -7.40 -1.26
CA ILE A 69 15.82 -8.41 -2.32
C ILE A 69 16.02 -7.78 -3.70
N TYR A 70 15.23 -6.74 -4.02
CA TYR A 70 15.15 -6.15 -5.35
C TYR A 70 15.86 -4.80 -5.45
N GLY A 71 16.26 -4.21 -4.32
CA GLY A 71 16.85 -2.89 -4.25
C GLY A 71 15.81 -1.76 -4.24
N GLY A 72 16.31 -0.56 -3.92
CA GLY A 72 15.53 0.67 -4.00
C GLY A 72 15.69 1.35 -5.36
N TYR A 73 14.56 1.76 -5.96
CA TYR A 73 14.57 2.61 -7.14
C TYR A 73 14.20 4.04 -6.76
N TYR A 74 14.94 5.02 -7.28
CA TYR A 74 14.64 6.42 -7.09
C TYR A 74 14.34 7.09 -8.43
N PRO A 75 13.20 7.81 -8.57
CA PRO A 75 12.87 8.45 -9.83
C PRO A 75 13.90 9.53 -10.16
N ARG A 76 14.39 9.51 -11.40
CA ARG A 76 15.24 10.58 -11.91
C ARG A 76 14.49 11.91 -11.84
N GLY A 77 15.14 12.94 -11.29
CA GLY A 77 14.51 14.25 -11.09
C GLY A 77 13.60 14.34 -9.86
N TRP A 78 13.74 13.42 -8.90
CA TRP A 78 13.04 13.42 -7.61
C TRP A 78 11.54 13.12 -7.71
N ALA A 79 10.91 12.95 -6.55
CA ALA A 79 9.49 12.59 -6.44
C ALA A 79 8.55 13.55 -7.18
N GLN A 80 8.86 14.85 -7.21
CA GLN A 80 8.05 15.84 -7.92
C GLN A 80 8.04 15.57 -9.44
N ASN A 81 9.15 15.14 -10.02
CA ASN A 81 9.19 14.80 -11.45
C ASN A 81 8.31 13.60 -11.77
N PHE A 82 8.25 12.61 -10.87
CA PHE A 82 7.33 11.48 -11.00
C PHE A 82 5.86 11.94 -11.01
N ALA A 83 5.46 12.75 -10.03
CA ALA A 83 4.09 13.31 -9.98
C ALA A 83 3.75 14.15 -11.23
N ASN A 84 4.68 14.98 -11.70
CA ASN A 84 4.51 15.78 -12.91
C ASN A 84 4.37 14.90 -14.17
N THR A 85 5.12 13.80 -14.25
CA THR A 85 5.03 12.85 -15.37
C THR A 85 3.67 12.14 -15.39
N LEU A 86 3.16 11.73 -14.23
CA LEU A 86 1.83 11.16 -14.10
C LEU A 86 0.74 12.15 -14.52
N LYS A 87 0.84 13.42 -14.09
CA LYS A 87 -0.06 14.49 -14.55
C LYS A 87 -0.07 14.61 -16.08
N LYS A 88 1.10 14.67 -16.71
CA LYS A 88 1.23 14.77 -18.17
C LYS A 88 0.53 13.62 -18.88
N PHE A 89 0.70 12.40 -18.38
CA PHE A 89 0.07 11.20 -18.93
C PHE A 89 -1.47 11.24 -18.84
N ILE A 90 -2.03 11.71 -17.73
CA ILE A 90 -3.47 11.85 -17.56
C ILE A 90 -4.03 12.88 -18.56
N VAL A 91 -3.39 14.06 -18.64
CA VAL A 91 -3.82 15.16 -19.51
C VAL A 91 -3.70 14.79 -21.00
N SER A 92 -2.64 14.08 -21.40
CA SER A 92 -2.48 13.66 -22.80
C SER A 92 -3.54 12.65 -23.27
N ARG A 93 -4.31 12.07 -22.35
CA ARG A 93 -5.42 11.16 -22.64
C ARG A 93 -6.80 11.80 -22.41
N GLY A 94 -6.84 13.13 -22.35
CA GLY A 94 -8.09 13.90 -22.19
C GLY A 94 -8.62 13.95 -20.74
N GLY A 95 -7.85 13.49 -19.76
CA GLY A 95 -8.19 13.65 -18.35
C GLY A 95 -7.80 15.02 -17.79
N GLU A 96 -8.35 15.37 -16.62
CA GLU A 96 -8.03 16.60 -15.90
C GLU A 96 -7.40 16.31 -14.54
N VAL A 97 -6.47 17.18 -14.10
CA VAL A 97 -5.85 17.12 -12.77
C VAL A 97 -6.03 18.46 -12.08
N LEU A 98 -6.89 18.49 -11.06
CA LEU A 98 -7.23 19.70 -10.32
C LEU A 98 -6.37 19.82 -9.06
N LEU A 99 -5.55 20.88 -8.96
CA LEU A 99 -4.71 21.18 -7.79
C LEU A 99 -5.41 22.20 -6.90
N MET A 100 -5.18 22.16 -5.58
CA MET A 100 -5.82 23.08 -4.62
C MET A 100 -7.36 23.04 -4.61
N HIS A 101 -7.95 21.95 -5.10
CA HIS A 101 -9.40 21.76 -5.12
C HIS A 101 -9.81 20.82 -3.98
N ARG A 102 -10.27 21.39 -2.86
CA ARG A 102 -10.72 20.61 -1.70
C ARG A 102 -12.09 19.97 -1.95
N VAL A 103 -12.12 18.64 -1.90
CA VAL A 103 -13.36 17.85 -1.91
C VAL A 103 -14.12 18.05 -0.59
N SER A 104 -15.35 18.56 -0.64
CA SER A 104 -16.18 18.81 0.56
C SER A 104 -17.28 17.77 0.77
N LYS A 105 -17.75 17.09 -0.29
CA LYS A 105 -18.81 16.09 -0.21
C LYS A 105 -18.65 15.03 -1.30
N ILE A 106 -18.96 13.79 -0.95
CA ILE A 106 -19.15 12.67 -1.88
C ILE A 106 -20.65 12.45 -2.01
N LEU A 107 -21.18 12.46 -3.25
CA LEU A 107 -22.58 12.20 -3.52
C LEU A 107 -22.76 10.71 -3.88
N VAL A 108 -23.68 10.04 -3.20
CA VAL A 108 -23.99 8.62 -3.39
C VAL A 108 -25.46 8.51 -3.74
N GLU A 109 -25.76 7.87 -4.87
CA GLU A 109 -27.12 7.65 -5.37
C GLU A 109 -27.30 6.16 -5.68
N ASN A 110 -28.39 5.55 -5.19
CA ASN A 110 -28.71 4.13 -5.41
C ASN A 110 -27.59 3.14 -5.02
N GLY A 111 -26.93 3.37 -3.88
CA GLY A 111 -25.87 2.49 -3.36
C GLY A 111 -24.56 2.53 -4.16
N SER A 112 -24.49 3.37 -5.19
CA SER A 112 -23.27 3.64 -5.95
C SER A 112 -22.89 5.11 -5.72
N ALA A 113 -21.59 5.41 -5.65
CA ALA A 113 -21.17 6.81 -5.80
C ALA A 113 -21.75 7.30 -7.14
N GLY A 114 -22.62 8.32 -7.10
CA GLY A 114 -23.44 8.72 -8.25
C GLY A 114 -22.56 8.95 -9.48
N GLY A 115 -23.00 8.40 -10.61
CA GLY A 115 -22.23 8.22 -11.83
C GLY A 115 -21.44 9.45 -12.29
N SER A 116 -20.28 9.20 -12.89
CA SER A 116 -19.29 10.20 -13.27
C SER A 116 -19.06 11.18 -12.14
N GLY A 117 -18.30 10.75 -11.13
CA GLY A 117 -17.89 11.56 -9.99
C GLY A 117 -17.13 12.82 -10.44
N VAL A 118 -17.85 13.80 -10.96
CA VAL A 118 -17.61 15.19 -10.65
C VAL A 118 -17.79 15.20 -9.14
N VAL A 119 -16.68 15.04 -8.45
CA VAL A 119 -16.55 15.62 -7.13
C VAL A 119 -16.91 17.08 -7.34
N ARG A 120 -18.17 17.43 -7.06
CA ARG A 120 -18.61 18.82 -7.05
C ARG A 120 -17.91 19.45 -5.86
N CYS A 121 -16.66 19.87 -6.09
CA CYS A 121 -16.09 20.97 -5.37
C CYS A 121 -17.05 22.13 -5.60
N LEU A 122 -17.86 22.44 -4.60
CA LEU A 122 -18.44 23.77 -4.50
C LEU A 122 -17.25 24.72 -4.62
N LYS A 123 -17.13 25.40 -5.77
CA LYS A 123 -16.35 26.63 -5.84
C LYS A 123 -17.03 27.54 -4.82
N HIS A 124 -16.58 27.51 -3.57
CA HIS A 124 -16.74 28.69 -2.75
C HIS A 124 -15.90 29.74 -3.45
N LEU A 125 -16.60 30.54 -4.26
CA LEU A 125 -16.27 31.95 -4.46
C LEU A 125 -16.09 32.51 -3.04
N LEU A 126 -14.86 32.47 -2.54
CA LEU A 126 -14.43 33.48 -1.59
C LEU A 126 -14.05 34.66 -2.48
N LEU A 127 -14.78 35.75 -2.24
CA LEU A 127 -14.69 37.08 -2.83
C LEU A 127 -13.28 37.47 -3.29
#